data_AF-A0A534RQ61-F1
#
_entry.id   AF-A0A534RQ61-F1
#
_cell.length_a   1.000
_cell.length_b   1.000
_cell.length_c   1.000
_cell.angle_alpha   90.00
_cell.angle_beta   90.00
_cell.angle_gamma   90.00
#
_symmetry.space_group_name_H-M   'P 1'
#
loop_
_entity.id
_entity.type
_entity.pdbx_description
1 polymer ?
#
loop_
_entity_poly.entity_id
_entity_poly.type
_entity_poly.pdbx_seq_one_letter_code
_entity_poly.pdbx_strand_id
1 'polypeptide(L)' 'MIRVTASLLAVLAIAASGAPVPDPAASPSLEANERVYDAGKVSRGATVTHTFLLKNVGTADLSVDAKPG' A
#
# COMPACT_ATOMS: atom_id res chain seq x y z
N MET A 1 0.91 16.30 -65.94
CA MET A 1 1.44 16.84 -64.66
C MET A 1 0.68 16.20 -63.52
N ILE A 2 1.22 15.15 -62.89
CA ILE A 2 0.73 14.59 -61.62
C ILE A 2 1.97 14.21 -60.81
N ARG A 3 2.21 14.89 -59.69
CA ARG A 3 3.32 14.59 -58.77
C ARG A 3 2.85 13.47 -57.85
N VAL A 4 3.47 12.30 -57.93
CA VAL A 4 3.21 11.20 -57.01
C VAL A 4 4.06 11.42 -55.76
N THR A 5 3.49 12.07 -54.76
CA THR A 5 4.06 12.12 -53.42
C THR A 5 3.85 10.76 -52.75
N ALA A 6 4.91 9.96 -52.70
CA ALA A 6 4.93 8.76 -51.88
C ALA A 6 5.04 9.17 -50.41
N SER A 7 3.91 9.23 -49.72
CA SER A 7 3.88 9.37 -48.26
C SER A 7 4.29 8.04 -47.63
N LEU A 8 5.52 7.99 -47.14
CA LEU A 8 6.02 6.86 -46.36
C LEU A 8 5.38 6.90 -44.97
N LEU A 9 4.35 6.08 -44.77
CA LEU A 9 3.75 5.88 -43.46
C LEU A 9 4.67 4.95 -42.65
N ALA A 10 5.50 5.52 -41.78
CA ALA A 10 6.29 4.75 -40.83
C ALA A 10 5.35 4.21 -39.74
N VAL A 11 4.97 2.93 -39.85
CA VAL A 11 4.27 2.24 -38.76
C VAL A 11 5.31 1.84 -37.73
N LEU A 12 5.37 2.58 -36.62
CA LEU A 12 6.20 2.24 -35.47
C LEU A 12 5.48 1.13 -34.68
N ALA A 13 5.80 -0.12 -34.98
CA ALA A 13 5.37 -1.24 -34.16
C ALA A 13 6.17 -1.21 -32.84
N ILE A 14 5.54 -0.71 -31.77
CA ILE A 14 6.09 -0.85 -30.42
C ILE A 14 5.96 -2.32 -30.07
N ALA A 15 7.04 -3.08 -30.20
CA ALA A 15 7.13 -4.40 -29.61
C ALA A 15 7.03 -4.20 -28.10
N ALA A 16 5.87 -4.50 -27.51
CA ALA A 16 5.78 -4.75 -26.09
C ALA A 16 6.69 -5.94 -25.82
N SER A 17 7.92 -5.66 -25.37
CA SER A 17 8.80 -6.71 -24.89
C SER A 17 8.04 -7.40 -23.76
N GLY A 18 7.70 -8.67 -23.95
CA GLY A 18 7.06 -9.53 -22.96
C GLY A 18 7.98 -9.83 -21.78
N ALA A 19 8.81 -8.86 -21.37
CA ALA A 19 9.57 -8.92 -20.15
C ALA A 19 8.56 -9.04 -18.99
N PRO A 20 8.77 -9.99 -18.07
CA PRO A 20 7.93 -10.10 -16.90
C PRO A 20 7.97 -8.76 -16.17
N VAL A 21 6.80 -8.16 -15.97
CA VAL A 21 6.66 -7.05 -15.04
C VAL A 21 6.98 -7.63 -13.67
N PRO A 22 7.99 -7.13 -12.96
CA PRO A 22 8.30 -7.65 -11.64
C PRO A 22 7.07 -7.46 -10.75
N ASP A 23 6.67 -8.54 -10.07
CA ASP A 23 5.60 -8.46 -9.09
C ASP A 23 5.93 -7.39 -8.05
N PRO A 24 4.92 -6.63 -7.58
CA PRO A 24 5.15 -5.63 -6.54
C PRO A 24 5.80 -6.31 -5.33
N ALA A 25 6.91 -5.74 -4.87
CA ALA A 25 7.65 -6.28 -3.74
C ALA A 25 6.73 -6.44 -2.52
N ALA A 26 6.75 -7.63 -1.91
CA ALA A 26 5.96 -7.91 -0.73
C ALA A 26 6.30 -6.91 0.38
N SER A 27 5.28 -6.30 0.98
CA SER A 27 5.46 -5.21 1.95
C SER A 27 4.53 -5.44 3.15
N PRO A 28 5.03 -5.33 4.40
CA PRO A 28 4.19 -5.43 5.58
C PRO A 28 3.36 -4.15 5.73
N SER A 29 2.12 -4.27 6.20
CA SER A 29 1.24 -3.11 6.41
C SER A 29 0.32 -3.35 7.59
N LEU A 30 0.32 -2.41 8.52
CA LEU A 30 -0.47 -2.48 9.73
C LEU A 30 -1.72 -1.61 9.61
N GLU A 31 -2.89 -2.22 9.78
CA GLU A 31 -4.16 -1.52 9.95
C GLU A 31 -4.61 -1.62 11.40
N ALA A 32 -5.11 -0.51 11.94
CA ALA A 32 -5.72 -0.43 13.25
C ALA A 32 -7.00 0.39 13.13
N ASN A 33 -8.11 -0.17 13.63
CA ASN A 33 -9.42 0.49 13.60
C ASN A 33 -9.44 1.78 14.42
N GLU A 34 -8.67 1.77 15.51
CA GLU A 34 -8.49 2.90 16.41
C GLU A 34 -6.99 2.99 16.72
N ARG A 35 -6.43 4.20 16.67
CA ARG A 35 -5.01 4.43 16.94
C ARG A 35 -4.75 5.14 18.27
N VAL A 36 -5.79 5.75 18.84
CA VAL A 36 -5.71 6.56 20.04
C VAL A 36 -6.95 6.31 20.85
N TYR A 37 -6.77 6.02 22.13
CA TYR A 37 -7.84 5.89 23.10
C TYR A 37 -7.62 6.90 24.23
N ASP A 38 -8.66 7.66 24.56
CA ASP A 38 -8.69 8.54 25.74
C ASP A 38 -9.61 7.92 26.79
N ALA A 39 -9.05 7.55 27.94
CA ALA A 39 -9.80 7.00 29.06
C ALA A 39 -10.68 8.06 29.76
N GLY A 40 -10.49 9.34 29.46
CA GLY A 40 -11.24 10.45 30.02
C GLY A 40 -11.05 10.60 31.53
N LYS A 41 -12.10 11.04 32.22
CA LYS A 41 -12.09 11.19 33.68
C LYS A 41 -12.34 9.84 34.35
N VAL A 42 -11.31 9.29 34.98
CA VAL A 42 -11.38 8.03 35.71
C VAL A 42 -11.45 8.29 37.22
N SER A 43 -12.43 7.70 37.90
CA SER A 43 -12.56 7.81 39.36
C SER A 43 -11.42 7.10 40.08
N ARG A 44 -11.05 7.60 41.27
CA ARG A 44 -10.00 6.98 42.08
C ARG A 44 -10.35 5.53 42.40
N GLY A 45 -9.39 4.63 42.16
CA GLY A 45 -9.54 3.20 42.42
C GLY A 45 -10.23 2.41 41.31
N ALA A 46 -10.67 3.06 40.23
CA ALA A 46 -11.20 2.36 39.06
C ALA A 46 -10.09 1.86 38.14
N THR A 47 -10.32 0.69 37.52
CA THR A 47 -9.47 0.14 36.46
C THR A 47 -10.21 0.28 35.14
N VAL A 48 -9.55 0.86 34.14
CA VAL A 48 -10.04 0.94 32.77
C VAL A 48 -9.17 0.06 31.90
N THR A 49 -9.81 -0.81 31.11
CA THR A 49 -9.13 -1.68 30.16
C THR A 49 -9.69 -1.39 28.77
N HIS A 50 -8.79 -1.09 27.83
CA HIS A 50 -9.13 -0.89 26.42
C HIS A 50 -8.33 -1.86 25.56
N THR A 51 -8.97 -2.42 24.53
CA THR A 51 -8.35 -3.42 23.64
C THR A 51 -8.29 -2.86 22.23
N PHE A 52 -7.09 -2.78 21.67
CA PHE A 52 -6.88 -2.43 20.26
C PHE A 52 -6.91 -3.69 19.39
N LEU A 53 -7.61 -3.60 18.26
CA LEU A 53 -7.57 -4.62 17.23
C LEU A 53 -6.64 -4.16 16.11
N LEU A 54 -5.62 -4.98 15.85
CA LEU A 54 -4.59 -4.74 14.86
C LEU A 54 -4.62 -5.86 13.82
N LYS A 55 -4.48 -5.51 12.54
CA LYS A 55 -4.50 -6.46 11.42
C LYS A 55 -3.32 -6.20 10.50
N ASN A 56 -2.57 -7.26 10.17
CA ASN A 56 -1.65 -7.21 9.04
C ASN A 56 -2.48 -7.31 7.75
N VAL A 57 -2.47 -6.24 6.96
CA VAL A 57 -3.09 -6.17 5.63
C VAL A 57 -2.05 -6.10 4.52
N GLY A 58 -0.77 -6.19 4.88
CA GLY A 58 0.33 -6.31 3.94
C GLY A 58 0.42 -7.71 3.32
N THR A 59 1.31 -7.83 2.36
CA THR A 59 1.62 -9.09 1.65
C THR A 59 2.86 -9.78 2.20
N ALA A 60 3.52 -9.18 3.19
CA ALA A 60 4.66 -9.74 3.92
C ALA A 60 4.37 -9.87 5.42
N ASP A 61 5.20 -10.67 6.10
CA ASP A 61 5.14 -10.83 7.56
C ASP A 61 5.41 -9.50 8.27
N LEU A 62 4.61 -9.21 9.30
CA LEU A 62 4.67 -7.98 10.07
C LEU A 62 5.13 -8.29 11.51
N SER A 63 6.22 -7.64 11.94
CA SER A 63 6.66 -7.61 13.35
C SER A 63 6.23 -6.29 13.99
N VAL A 64 5.75 -6.34 15.23
CA VAL A 64 5.28 -5.16 15.98
C VAL A 64 6.05 -5.05 17.29
N ASP A 65 6.78 -3.95 17.45
CA ASP A 65 7.49 -3.62 18.68
C ASP A 65 6.80 -2.43 19.37
N ALA A 66 6.25 -2.68 20.57
CA ALA A 66 5.60 -1.64 21.36
C ALA A 66 6.62 -0.98 22.31
N LYS A 67 6.92 0.30 22.07
CA LYS A 67 7.75 1.12 22.97
C LYS A 67 6.85 2.00 23.84
N PRO A 68 7.05 2.05 25.17
CA PRO A 68 6.43 3.07 26.01
C PRO A 68 6.86 4.47 25.51
N GLY A 69 5.87 5.36 25.33
CA GLY A 69 6.08 6.76 24.95
C GLY A 69 6.60 7.62 26.09
#